data_AF-D0WDQ7-F1
#
_entry.id   AF-D0WDQ7-F1
#
_cell.length_a   1.000
_cell.length_b   1.000
_cell.length_c   1.000
_cell.angle_alpha   90.00
_cell.angle_beta   90.00
_cell.angle_gamma   90.00
#
_symmetry.space_group_name_H-M   'P 1'
#
loop_
_entity.id
_entity.type
_entity.pdbx_description
1 polymer ?
#
loop_
_entity_poly.entity_id
_entity_poly.type
_entity_poly.pdbx_seq_one_letter_code
_entity_poly.pdbx_strand_id
1 'polypeptide(L)' 'MAAVAAARFEPLIRDFYQRLLSEGKPYKVAVTACMRKLLTILNARIRDYFAENDTAENDIRTA' A
#
# COMPACT_ATOMS: atom_id res chain seq x y z
N MET A 1 -2.91 15.53 -0.95
CA MET A 1 -3.48 14.19 -1.23
C MET A 1 -2.38 13.14 -1.21
N ALA A 2 -2.53 12.07 -0.42
CA ALA A 2 -1.50 11.04 -0.23
C ALA A 2 -1.17 10.26 -1.52
N ALA A 3 -2.17 9.92 -2.33
CA ALA A 3 -1.95 9.19 -3.60
C ALA A 3 -1.11 9.98 -4.62
N VAL A 4 -1.21 11.31 -4.65
CA VAL A 4 -0.40 12.16 -5.54
C VAL A 4 1.06 12.20 -5.08
N ALA A 5 1.30 12.22 -3.77
CA ALA A 5 2.65 12.09 -3.23
C ALA A 5 3.23 10.69 -3.52
N ALA A 6 2.45 9.64 -3.28
CA ALA A 6 2.86 8.27 -3.57
C ALA A 6 3.18 8.07 -5.06
N ALA A 7 2.37 8.58 -5.99
CA ALA A 7 2.66 8.50 -7.42
C ALA A 7 3.94 9.27 -7.86
N ARG A 8 4.46 10.18 -7.03
CA ARG A 8 5.71 10.92 -7.29
C ARG A 8 6.94 10.26 -6.69
N PHE A 9 6.83 9.80 -5.45
CA PHE A 9 7.97 9.33 -4.65
C PHE A 9 8.08 7.80 -4.57
N GLU A 10 6.97 7.09 -4.71
CA GLU A 10 6.94 5.62 -4.63
C GLU A 10 6.93 5.01 -6.03
N PRO A 11 8.04 4.39 -6.49
CA PRO A 11 8.17 3.87 -7.85
C PRO A 11 7.10 2.81 -8.18
N LEU A 12 6.72 1.95 -7.22
CA LEU A 12 5.68 0.93 -7.43
C LEU A 12 4.31 1.54 -7.73
N ILE A 13 3.97 2.64 -7.06
CA ILE A 13 2.69 3.33 -7.27
C ILE A 13 2.73 4.15 -8.54
N ARG A 14 3.88 4.77 -8.85
CA ARG A 14 4.11 5.50 -10.10
C ARG A 14 3.93 4.59 -11.32
N ASP A 15 4.56 3.42 -11.33
CA ASP A 15 4.47 2.49 -12.46
C ASP A 15 3.05 1.97 -12.64
N PHE A 16 2.36 1.67 -11.53
CA PHE A 16 0.95 1.28 -11.56
C PHE A 16 0.07 2.40 -12.13
N TYR A 17 0.28 3.63 -11.70
CA TYR A 17 -0.42 4.81 -12.21
C TYR A 17 -0.17 5.03 -13.71
N GLN A 18 1.08 4.90 -14.16
CA GLN A 18 1.43 5.04 -15.58
C GLN A 18 0.80 3.95 -16.44
N ARG A 19 0.75 2.70 -15.96
CA ARG A 19 0.06 1.60 -16.66
C ARG A 19 -1.42 1.91 -16.84
N LEU A 20 -2.11 2.35 -15.78
CA LEU A 20 -3.52 2.76 -15.85
C LEU A 20 -3.75 3.87 -16.88
N LEU A 21 -2.85 4.87 -16.95
CA LEU A 21 -2.93 5.93 -17.95
C LEU A 21 -2.68 5.42 -19.37
N SER A 22 -1.70 4.51 -19.57
CA SER A 22 -1.43 3.91 -20.88
C SER A 22 -2.57 3.06 -21.41
N GLU A 23 -3.36 2.46 -20.52
CA GLU A 23 -4.60 1.75 -20.84
C GLU A 23 -5.79 2.69 -21.15
N GLY A 24 -5.58 4.01 -21.16
CA GLY A 24 -6.61 5.00 -21.44
C GLY A 24 -7.59 5.22 -20.30
N LYS A 25 -7.26 4.82 -19.06
CA LYS A 25 -8.16 5.03 -17.91
C LYS A 25 -8.24 6.52 -17.56
N PRO A 26 -9.43 7.03 -17.20
CA PRO A 26 -9.57 8.42 -16.76
C PRO A 26 -8.69 8.73 -15.55
N TYR A 27 -8.13 9.94 -15.50
CA TYR A 27 -7.25 10.40 -14.41
C TYR A 27 -7.83 10.11 -13.01
N LYS A 28 -9.11 10.43 -12.79
CA LYS A 28 -9.77 10.21 -11.50
C LYS A 28 -9.79 8.73 -11.12
N VAL A 29 -10.03 7.83 -12.08
CA VAL A 29 -10.03 6.38 -11.85
C VAL A 29 -8.63 5.89 -11.50
N ALA A 30 -7.61 6.35 -12.22
CA ALA A 30 -6.22 5.99 -11.95
C ALA A 30 -5.79 6.42 -10.53
N VAL A 31 -6.18 7.63 -10.11
CA VAL A 31 -5.89 8.14 -8.76
C VAL A 31 -6.61 7.34 -7.68
N THR A 32 -7.91 7.02 -7.87
CA THR A 32 -8.67 6.21 -6.91
C THR A 32 -8.10 4.78 -6.81
N ALA A 33 -7.66 4.19 -7.92
CA ALA A 33 -6.98 2.90 -7.91
C ALA A 33 -5.65 2.95 -7.13
N CYS A 34 -4.88 4.02 -7.28
CA CYS A 34 -3.64 4.23 -6.51
C CYS A 34 -3.90 4.37 -5.00
N MET A 35 -4.98 5.05 -4.60
CA MET A 35 -5.39 5.09 -3.18
C MET A 35 -5.67 3.69 -2.64
N ARG A 36 -6.46 2.89 -3.38
CA ARG A 36 -6.80 1.51 -2.97
C ARG A 36 -5.54 0.66 -2.83
N LYS A 37 -4.58 0.79 -3.75
CA LYS A 37 -3.29 0.12 -3.70
C LYS A 37 -2.49 0.50 -2.44
N LEU A 38 -2.42 1.81 -2.13
CA LEU A 38 -1.73 2.32 -0.94
C LEU A 38 -2.33 1.78 0.36
N LEU A 39 -3.66 1.83 0.50
CA LEU A 39 -4.35 1.29 1.67
C LEU A 39 -4.13 -0.22 1.83
N THR A 40 -4.06 -0.95 0.72
CA THR A 40 -3.80 -2.40 0.75
C THR A 40 -2.40 -2.71 1.26
N ILE A 41 -1.40 -1.95 0.80
CA ILE A 41 -0.01 -2.09 1.28
C ILE A 41 0.06 -1.76 2.76
N LEU A 42 -0.56 -0.66 3.20
CA LEU A 42 -0.57 -0.26 4.61
C LEU A 42 -1.25 -1.31 5.49
N ASN A 43 -2.42 -1.80 5.09
CA ASN A 43 -3.13 -2.84 5.84
C ASN A 43 -2.32 -4.14 5.91
N ALA A 44 -1.58 -4.49 4.85
CA ALA A 44 -0.68 -5.64 4.89
C ALA A 44 0.45 -5.43 5.90
N ARG A 45 1.15 -4.28 5.85
CA ARG A 45 2.22 -3.95 6.80
C ARG A 45 1.76 -3.95 8.25
N ILE A 46 0.56 -3.42 8.52
CA ILE A 46 -0.01 -3.39 9.87
C ILE A 46 -0.34 -4.81 10.35
N ARG A 47 -0.94 -5.65 9.50
CA ARG A 47 -1.21 -7.05 9.84
C ARG A 47 0.09 -7.80 10.12
N ASP A 48 1.10 -7.62 9.28
CA ASP A 48 2.40 -8.28 9.42
C ASP A 48 3.10 -7.79 10.71
N TYR A 49 3.03 -6.48 11.01
CA TYR A 49 3.48 -5.92 12.29
C TYR A 49 2.78 -6.59 13.48
N PHE A 50 1.44 -6.68 13.49
CA PHE A 50 0.74 -7.32 14.60
C PHE A 50 1.07 -8.82 14.71
N ALA A 51 1.24 -9.53 13.60
CA ALA A 51 1.65 -10.94 13.62
C ALA A 51 3.04 -11.11 14.26
N GLU A 52 4.01 -10.27 13.91
CA GLU A 52 5.35 -10.28 14.50
C GLU A 52 5.32 -9.94 16.00
N ASN A 53 4.52 -8.96 16.40
CA ASN A 53 4.43 -8.52 17.81
C ASN A 53 3.65 -9.50 18.69
N ASP A 54 2.61 -10.15 18.16
CA ASP A 54 1.87 -11.21 18.87
C ASP A 54 2.76 -12.44 19.10
N THR A 55 3.61 -12.77 18.12
CA THR A 55 4.60 -13.85 18.26
C THR A 55 5.65 -13.50 19.33
N ALA A 56 6.13 -12.25 19.36
CA ALA A 56 7.09 -11.79 20.37
C ALA A 56 6.51 -11.77 21.80
N GLU A 57 5.24 -11.39 21.98
CA GLU A 57 4.57 -11.42 23.29
C GLU A 57 4.25 -12.86 23.75
N ASN A 58 3.92 -13.76 22.82
CA ASN A 58 3.62 -15.15 23.15
C ASN A 58 4.88 -15.99 23.46
N ASP A 59 6.01 -15.72 22.82
CA ASP A 59 7.30 -16.36 23.13
C ASP A 59 7.82 -15.99 24.53
N ILE A 60 7.59 -14.76 25.00
CA ILE A 60 7.95 -14.32 26.38
C ILE A 60 7.07 -15.00 27.43
N ARG A 61 5.81 -15.31 27.12
CA ARG A 61 4.88 -15.98 28.06
C ARG A 61 5.09 -17.49 28.16
N THR A 62 5.73 -18.10 27.17
CA THR A 62 5.93 -19.55 27.08
C THR A 62 7.32 -19.99 27.57
N ALA A 63 8.24 -19.04 27.78
CA ALA A 63 9.57 -19.24 28.37
C ALA A 63 9.57 -19.00 29.89
#